data_AF-A0A7V8IWZ6-F1
#
_entry.id   AF-A0A7V8IWZ6-F1
#
_cell.length_a   1.000
_cell.length_b   1.000
_cell.length_c   1.000
_cell.angle_alpha   90.00
_cell.angle_beta   90.00
_cell.angle_gamma   90.00
#
_symmetry.space_group_name_H-M   'P 1'
#
loop_
_entity.id
_entity.type
_entity.pdbx_description
1 polymer ?
#
loop_
_entity_poly.entity_id
_entity_poly.type
_entity_poly.pdbx_seq_one_letter_code
_entity_poly.pdbx_strand_id
1 'polypeptide(L)'
;MTSPNATDKVEAASNEFGLSLWAKDNEKPGLIYFYWSDSSDPRGKKSQAWTRDFFDTEDVARASKHFLCYKVDASKQDAGLLKKRGLDPAKMPAIVVTSPTGKFVCILPEVKSNVALKDALENALAQHFPALWKSYDRVYLELEKLLDVAREDYKKNNFEAALEKLAKIIEHPVRTSLIERAEELQEVVQTKLDNLERKQK
;
A
#
# COMPACT_ATOMS: atom_id res chain seq x y z
N MET A 1 4.87 -37.64 22.77
CA MET A 1 3.86 -36.68 22.24
C MET A 1 4.57 -35.36 22.04
N THR A 2 5.05 -35.11 20.83
CA THR A 2 5.76 -33.87 20.45
C THR A 2 4.74 -32.75 20.30
N SER A 3 4.97 -31.63 20.99
CA SER A 3 4.17 -30.41 20.90
C SER A 3 4.19 -29.91 19.43
N PRO A 4 3.05 -29.56 18.81
CA PRO A 4 3.05 -29.01 17.46
C PRO A 4 3.86 -27.71 17.45
N ASN A 5 4.85 -27.63 16.56
CA ASN A 5 5.75 -26.49 16.48
C ASN A 5 4.95 -25.25 16.08
N ALA A 6 5.33 -24.07 16.60
CA ALA A 6 4.65 -22.82 16.27
C ALA A 6 4.63 -22.54 14.75
N THR A 7 5.61 -23.08 14.02
CA THR A 7 5.73 -23.05 12.56
C THR A 7 4.61 -23.81 11.84
N ASP A 8 4.15 -24.94 12.38
CA ASP A 8 3.11 -25.79 11.76
C ASP A 8 1.72 -25.12 11.82
N LYS A 9 1.52 -24.19 12.76
CA LYS A 9 0.27 -23.40 12.88
C LYS A 9 0.25 -22.18 11.96
N VAL A 10 1.40 -21.76 11.43
CA VAL A 10 1.54 -20.56 10.59
C VAL A 10 1.16 -20.87 9.13
N GLU A 11 1.49 -22.04 8.60
CA GLU A 11 1.08 -22.48 7.24
C GLU A 11 -0.43 -22.74 7.12
N ALA A 12 -1.10 -23.13 8.20
CA ALA A 12 -2.52 -23.46 8.16
C ALA A 12 -3.41 -22.24 7.87
N ALA A 13 -3.07 -21.06 8.43
CA ALA A 13 -3.87 -19.85 8.26
C ALA A 13 -3.75 -19.23 6.85
N SER A 14 -2.58 -19.37 6.20
CA SER A 14 -2.37 -18.94 4.82
C SER A 14 -3.03 -19.92 3.84
N ASN A 15 -3.04 -21.23 4.11
CA ASN A 15 -3.70 -22.20 3.23
C ASN A 15 -5.24 -22.11 3.28
N GLU A 16 -5.83 -21.74 4.42
CA GLU A 16 -7.29 -21.73 4.64
C GLU A 16 -8.09 -20.75 3.76
N PHE A 17 -7.49 -19.64 3.30
CA PHE A 17 -8.12 -18.70 2.36
C PHE A 17 -7.47 -18.74 0.96
N GLY A 18 -6.67 -19.76 0.65
CA GLY A 18 -5.90 -19.83 -0.61
C GLY A 18 -4.77 -18.80 -0.70
N LEU A 19 -4.30 -18.31 0.46
CA LEU A 19 -3.22 -17.35 0.63
C LEU A 19 -1.85 -18.08 0.76
N SER A 20 -1.69 -19.29 0.22
CA SER A 20 -0.49 -20.13 0.39
C SER A 20 0.79 -19.59 -0.27
N LEU A 21 0.70 -18.45 -0.97
CA LEU A 21 1.83 -17.77 -1.63
C LEU A 21 2.65 -16.87 -0.69
N TRP A 22 2.34 -16.83 0.60
CA TRP A 22 2.75 -15.74 1.50
C TRP A 22 4.19 -15.78 2.02
N ALA A 23 4.96 -16.86 1.84
CA ALA A 23 6.01 -17.13 2.83
C ALA A 23 7.47 -17.09 2.38
N LYS A 24 7.85 -16.96 1.10
CA LYS A 24 9.27 -17.15 0.75
C LYS A 24 10.15 -15.92 0.62
N ASP A 25 9.65 -14.76 0.17
CA ASP A 25 10.56 -13.62 -0.12
C ASP A 25 9.99 -12.22 0.17
N ASN A 26 8.80 -12.08 0.79
CA ASN A 26 8.18 -10.76 0.99
C ASN A 26 8.17 -10.31 2.46
N GLU A 27 8.85 -9.19 2.76
CA GLU A 27 8.88 -8.55 4.08
C GLU A 27 7.67 -7.64 4.37
N LYS A 28 6.76 -7.46 3.40
CA LYS A 28 5.61 -6.56 3.52
C LYS A 28 4.44 -7.20 4.26
N PRO A 29 3.74 -6.46 5.15
CA PRO A 29 2.46 -6.90 5.72
C PRO A 29 1.39 -7.05 4.63
N GLY A 30 0.41 -7.93 4.84
CA GLY A 30 -0.71 -8.08 3.90
C GLY A 30 -1.92 -7.23 4.31
N LEU A 31 -2.67 -6.76 3.31
CA LEU A 31 -3.95 -6.07 3.45
C LEU A 31 -5.02 -6.84 2.69
N ILE A 32 -5.95 -7.45 3.39
CA ILE A 32 -7.00 -8.30 2.81
C ILE A 32 -8.34 -7.56 2.87
N TYR A 33 -8.91 -7.29 1.71
CA TYR A 33 -10.28 -6.77 1.57
C TYR A 33 -11.27 -7.93 1.41
N PHE A 34 -12.04 -8.18 2.47
CA PHE A 34 -13.16 -9.12 2.46
C PHE A 34 -14.40 -8.41 1.91
N TYR A 35 -14.79 -8.80 0.70
CA TYR A 35 -15.92 -8.20 -0.02
C TYR A 35 -17.06 -9.19 -0.19
N TRP A 36 -18.25 -8.69 -0.53
CA TRP A 36 -19.41 -9.51 -0.84
C TRP A 36 -19.76 -9.35 -2.32
N SER A 37 -19.76 -10.45 -3.09
CA SER A 37 -19.95 -10.37 -4.55
C SER A 37 -21.40 -10.20 -4.99
N ASP A 38 -22.36 -10.72 -4.23
CA ASP A 38 -23.78 -10.60 -4.56
C ASP A 38 -24.30 -9.16 -4.37
N SER A 39 -24.49 -8.45 -5.47
CA SER A 39 -24.98 -7.06 -5.50
C SER A 39 -26.43 -6.89 -5.08
N SER A 40 -27.21 -7.98 -5.00
CA SER A 40 -28.57 -7.93 -4.47
C SER A 40 -28.58 -7.85 -2.94
N ASP A 41 -27.55 -8.40 -2.29
CA ASP A 41 -27.35 -8.34 -0.84
C ASP A 41 -26.89 -6.93 -0.40
N PRO A 42 -27.41 -6.38 0.71
CA PRO A 42 -26.95 -5.11 1.27
C PRO A 42 -25.42 -5.01 1.43
N ARG A 43 -24.75 -6.11 1.78
CA ARG A 43 -23.28 -6.19 1.93
C ARG A 43 -22.57 -6.07 0.58
N GLY A 44 -23.15 -6.60 -0.49
CA GLY A 44 -22.58 -6.47 -1.83
C GLY A 44 -22.71 -5.05 -2.36
N LYS A 45 -23.87 -4.40 -2.14
CA LYS A 45 -24.03 -2.96 -2.44
C LYS A 45 -23.00 -2.11 -1.69
N LYS A 46 -22.81 -2.38 -0.40
CA LYS A 46 -21.79 -1.70 0.41
C LYS A 46 -20.36 -1.96 -0.08
N SER A 47 -20.07 -3.19 -0.52
CA SER A 47 -18.77 -3.57 -1.09
C SER A 47 -18.46 -2.82 -2.40
N GLN A 48 -19.46 -2.68 -3.28
CA GLN A 48 -19.33 -1.90 -4.51
C GLN A 48 -19.08 -0.42 -4.22
N ALA A 49 -19.84 0.16 -3.28
CA ALA A 49 -19.64 1.54 -2.86
C ALA A 49 -18.22 1.76 -2.32
N TRP A 50 -17.73 0.89 -1.43
CA TRP A 50 -16.36 0.99 -0.90
C TRP A 50 -15.28 0.92 -1.98
N THR A 51 -15.44 0.03 -2.96
CA THR A 51 -14.48 -0.10 -4.07
C THR A 51 -14.38 1.20 -4.85
N ARG A 52 -15.52 1.76 -5.28
CA ARG A 52 -15.58 3.00 -6.05
C ARG A 52 -15.16 4.22 -5.25
N ASP A 53 -15.61 4.32 -4.00
CA ASP A 53 -15.53 5.56 -3.23
C ASP A 53 -14.20 5.70 -2.48
N PHE A 54 -13.50 4.60 -2.17
CA PHE A 54 -12.28 4.62 -1.34
C PHE A 54 -11.03 4.10 -2.04
N PHE A 55 -11.12 2.93 -2.68
CA PHE A 55 -9.93 2.26 -3.22
C PHE A 55 -9.41 2.87 -4.52
N ASP A 56 -10.25 3.61 -5.26
CA ASP A 56 -9.86 4.30 -6.49
C ASP A 56 -9.24 5.69 -6.23
N THR A 57 -9.02 6.06 -4.96
CA THR A 57 -8.42 7.36 -4.60
C THR A 57 -6.89 7.26 -4.46
N GLU A 58 -6.18 8.27 -4.94
CA GLU A 58 -4.71 8.32 -4.93
C GLU A 58 -4.14 8.19 -3.50
N ASP A 59 -4.79 8.83 -2.53
CA ASP A 59 -4.37 8.82 -1.12
C ASP A 59 -4.43 7.42 -0.50
N VAL A 60 -5.50 6.67 -0.76
CA VAL A 60 -5.64 5.28 -0.28
C VAL A 60 -4.71 4.35 -1.05
N ALA A 61 -4.54 4.56 -2.36
CA ALA A 61 -3.56 3.83 -3.16
C ALA A 61 -2.15 4.02 -2.60
N ARG A 62 -1.80 5.23 -2.18
CA ARG A 62 -0.51 5.55 -1.55
C ARG A 62 -0.32 4.84 -0.22
N ALA A 63 -1.29 4.92 0.69
CA ALA A 63 -1.22 4.24 1.98
C ALA A 63 -1.20 2.70 1.83
N SER A 64 -1.89 2.16 0.82
CA SER A 64 -1.95 0.72 0.59
C SER A 64 -0.70 0.13 -0.11
N LYS A 65 0.15 0.93 -0.77
CA LYS A 65 1.44 0.48 -1.38
C LYS A 65 2.41 -0.19 -0.39
N HIS A 66 2.24 0.09 0.91
CA HIS A 66 3.02 -0.49 2.00
C HIS A 66 2.60 -1.93 2.34
N PHE A 67 1.48 -2.39 1.79
CA PHE A 67 0.94 -3.71 2.02
C PHE A 67 0.95 -4.54 0.73
N LEU A 68 0.88 -5.86 0.88
CA LEU A 68 0.45 -6.75 -0.18
C LEU A 68 -1.08 -6.80 -0.17
N CYS A 69 -1.71 -6.21 -1.18
CA CYS A 69 -3.16 -6.07 -1.24
C CYS A 69 -3.83 -7.29 -1.88
N TYR A 70 -4.88 -7.81 -1.22
CA TYR A 70 -5.67 -8.94 -1.70
C TYR A 70 -7.17 -8.65 -1.58
N LYS A 71 -7.96 -9.26 -2.46
CA LYS A 71 -9.42 -9.27 -2.36
C LYS A 71 -9.91 -10.70 -2.16
N VAL A 72 -10.79 -10.90 -1.18
CA VAL A 72 -11.39 -12.20 -0.86
C VAL A 72 -12.89 -12.06 -0.85
N ASP A 73 -13.57 -12.91 -1.61
CA ASP A 73 -15.03 -12.96 -1.64
C ASP A 73 -15.56 -13.69 -0.40
N ALA A 74 -16.00 -12.92 0.60
CA ALA A 74 -16.52 -13.40 1.87
C ALA A 74 -17.81 -14.22 1.70
N SER A 75 -18.58 -14.01 0.61
CA SER A 75 -19.80 -14.78 0.34
C SER A 75 -19.52 -16.24 -0.02
N LYS A 76 -18.29 -16.52 -0.46
CA LYS A 76 -17.81 -17.87 -0.82
C LYS A 76 -17.01 -18.55 0.29
N GLN A 77 -16.82 -17.87 1.42
CA GLN A 77 -16.06 -18.41 2.55
C GLN A 77 -16.98 -19.11 3.55
N ASP A 78 -16.42 -20.09 4.27
CA ASP A 78 -17.11 -20.70 5.40
C ASP A 78 -17.37 -19.65 6.50
N ALA A 79 -18.63 -19.52 6.92
CA ALA A 79 -19.03 -18.54 7.92
C ALA A 79 -18.42 -18.83 9.30
N GLY A 80 -18.17 -20.11 9.61
CA GLY A 80 -17.48 -20.53 10.84
C GLY A 80 -16.02 -20.10 10.84
N LEU A 81 -15.34 -20.21 9.70
CA LEU A 81 -13.97 -19.74 9.50
C LEU A 81 -13.85 -18.23 9.67
N LEU A 82 -14.76 -17.45 9.05
CA LEU A 82 -14.80 -16.00 9.22
C LEU A 82 -14.95 -15.62 10.71
N LYS A 83 -15.92 -16.23 11.41
CA LYS A 83 -16.14 -15.98 12.83
C LYS A 83 -14.95 -16.36 13.71
N LYS A 84 -14.30 -17.51 13.44
CA LYS A 84 -13.07 -17.92 14.14
C LYS A 84 -11.94 -16.90 14.01
N ARG A 85 -11.93 -16.12 12.93
CA ARG A 85 -10.97 -15.05 12.66
C ARG A 85 -11.45 -13.67 13.15
N GLY A 86 -12.56 -13.60 13.88
CA GLY A 86 -13.13 -12.36 14.40
C GLY A 86 -13.90 -11.55 13.35
N LEU A 87 -14.14 -12.11 12.17
CA LEU A 87 -14.93 -11.47 11.12
C LEU A 87 -16.40 -11.88 11.27
N ASP A 88 -17.27 -10.88 11.41
CA ASP A 88 -18.71 -11.10 11.40
C ASP A 88 -19.24 -11.02 9.96
N PRO A 89 -19.78 -12.12 9.38
CA PRO A 89 -20.35 -12.09 8.04
C PRO A 89 -21.47 -11.05 7.87
N ALA A 90 -22.14 -10.64 8.95
CA ALA A 90 -23.17 -9.61 8.92
C ALA A 90 -22.60 -8.18 8.79
N LYS A 91 -21.31 -7.97 9.10
CA LYS A 91 -20.64 -6.65 9.10
C LYS A 91 -19.75 -6.42 7.89
N MET A 92 -19.91 -7.21 6.82
CA MET A 92 -19.14 -7.06 5.59
C MET A 92 -19.54 -5.79 4.80
N PRO A 93 -18.64 -5.20 4.00
CA PRO A 93 -17.24 -5.59 3.80
C PRO A 93 -16.33 -5.28 5.00
N ALA A 94 -15.16 -5.92 5.05
CA ALA A 94 -14.15 -5.71 6.09
C ALA A 94 -12.74 -5.66 5.49
N ILE A 95 -11.83 -4.98 6.18
CA ILE A 95 -10.41 -4.93 5.81
C ILE A 95 -9.58 -5.47 6.98
N VAL A 96 -8.67 -6.38 6.66
CA VAL A 96 -7.80 -7.04 7.63
C VAL A 96 -6.35 -6.75 7.28
N VAL A 97 -5.58 -6.40 8.31
CA VAL A 97 -4.13 -6.31 8.21
C VAL A 97 -3.51 -7.59 8.79
N THR A 98 -2.46 -8.04 8.14
CA THR A 98 -1.76 -9.28 8.46
C THR A 98 -0.25 -9.04 8.52
N SER A 99 0.46 -9.88 9.28
CA SER A 99 1.91 -9.91 9.27
C SER A 99 2.43 -10.41 7.91
N PRO A 100 3.72 -10.20 7.60
CA PRO A 100 4.34 -10.81 6.42
C PRO A 100 4.19 -12.33 6.36
N THR A 101 4.05 -12.99 7.51
CA THR A 101 3.83 -14.43 7.64
C THR A 101 2.37 -14.88 7.51
N GLY A 102 1.42 -13.98 7.24
CA GLY A 102 -0.01 -14.35 7.10
C GLY A 102 -0.82 -14.40 8.38
N LYS A 103 -0.24 -14.01 9.51
CA LYS A 103 -1.00 -13.93 10.76
C LYS A 103 -1.89 -12.70 10.75
N PHE A 104 -3.16 -12.86 11.13
CA PHE A 104 -4.07 -11.74 11.36
C PHE A 104 -3.54 -10.85 12.50
N VAL A 105 -3.39 -9.56 12.22
CA VAL A 105 -2.84 -8.57 13.14
C VAL A 105 -3.97 -7.70 13.69
N CYS A 106 -4.76 -7.10 12.79
CA CYS A 106 -5.93 -6.31 13.19
C CYS A 106 -6.99 -6.28 12.08
N ILE A 107 -8.21 -5.93 12.47
CA ILE A 107 -9.32 -5.61 11.56
C ILE A 107 -9.45 -4.09 11.60
N LEU A 108 -9.41 -3.44 10.44
CA LEU A 108 -9.58 -1.99 10.39
C LEU A 108 -11.01 -1.61 10.77
N PRO A 109 -11.21 -0.45 11.41
CA PRO A 109 -12.55 0.03 11.74
C PRO A 109 -13.38 0.26 10.47
N GLU A 110 -14.70 0.30 10.64
CA GLU A 110 -15.58 0.75 9.56
C GLU A 110 -15.32 2.24 9.28
N VAL A 111 -14.99 2.55 8.03
CA VAL A 111 -14.65 3.91 7.58
C VAL A 111 -15.73 4.46 6.67
N LYS A 112 -15.93 5.79 6.74
CA LYS A 112 -16.95 6.52 5.97
C LYS A 112 -16.38 7.42 4.88
N SER A 113 -15.06 7.51 4.77
CA SER A 113 -14.36 8.32 3.78
C SER A 113 -13.00 7.71 3.42
N ASN A 114 -12.46 8.11 2.27
CA ASN A 114 -11.11 7.76 1.84
C ASN A 114 -10.04 8.28 2.82
N VAL A 115 -10.21 9.49 3.36
CA VAL A 115 -9.32 10.06 4.39
C VAL A 115 -9.30 9.18 5.64
N ALA A 116 -10.46 8.75 6.13
CA ALA A 116 -10.54 7.86 7.29
C ALA A 116 -9.90 6.49 7.01
N LEU A 117 -10.00 5.98 5.78
CA LEU A 117 -9.33 4.73 5.39
C LEU A 117 -7.81 4.89 5.34
N LYS A 118 -7.31 5.95 4.72
CA LYS A 118 -5.89 6.30 4.70
C LYS A 118 -5.33 6.35 6.12
N ASP A 119 -5.98 7.10 7.01
CA ASP A 119 -5.52 7.25 8.39
C ASP A 119 -5.58 5.93 9.15
N ALA A 120 -6.58 5.08 8.91
CA ALA A 120 -6.65 3.74 9.51
C ALA A 120 -5.49 2.84 9.04
N LEU A 121 -5.10 2.92 7.76
CA LEU A 121 -3.96 2.17 7.21
C LEU A 121 -2.63 2.63 7.80
N GLU A 122 -2.40 3.95 7.87
CA GLU A 122 -1.18 4.53 8.44
C GLU A 122 -1.07 4.21 9.94
N ASN A 123 -2.18 4.33 10.68
CA ASN A 123 -2.22 3.95 12.09
C ASN A 123 -1.91 2.46 12.30
N ALA A 124 -2.43 1.58 11.44
CA ALA A 124 -2.13 0.15 11.51
C ALA A 124 -0.63 -0.13 11.29
N LEU A 125 0.02 0.57 10.35
CA LEU A 125 1.47 0.48 10.13
C LEU A 125 2.24 0.97 11.36
N ALA A 126 1.91 2.16 11.86
CA ALA A 126 2.60 2.77 13.00
C ALA A 126 2.48 1.91 14.26
N GLN A 127 1.29 1.35 14.52
CA GLN A 127 1.03 0.57 15.72
C GLN A 127 1.60 -0.85 15.67
N HIS A 128 1.47 -1.53 14.54
CA HIS A 128 1.78 -2.97 14.45
C HIS A 128 3.10 -3.27 13.73
N PHE A 129 3.61 -2.33 12.93
CA PHE A 129 4.85 -2.47 12.18
C PHE A 129 5.75 -1.23 12.35
N PRO A 130 6.07 -0.81 13.59
CA PRO A 130 6.75 0.47 13.84
C PRO A 130 8.15 0.56 13.21
N ALA A 131 8.87 -0.57 13.08
CA ALA A 131 10.16 -0.60 12.40
C ALA A 131 10.02 -0.32 10.90
N LEU A 132 9.03 -0.94 10.27
CA LEU A 132 8.70 -0.73 8.86
C LEU A 132 8.21 0.72 8.64
N TRP A 133 7.33 1.22 9.49
CA TRP A 133 6.85 2.61 9.45
C TRP A 133 8.00 3.61 9.55
N LYS A 134 8.89 3.45 10.53
CA LYS A 134 10.09 4.32 10.67
C LYS A 134 11.02 4.26 9.46
N SER A 135 11.17 3.09 8.84
CA SER A 135 11.97 2.97 7.62
C SER A 135 11.35 3.75 6.45
N TYR A 136 10.02 3.75 6.33
CA TYR A 136 9.31 4.53 5.33
C TYR A 136 9.39 6.03 5.59
N ASP A 137 9.14 6.49 6.82
CA ASP A 137 9.27 7.91 7.18
C ASP A 137 10.68 8.42 6.84
N ARG A 138 11.72 7.63 7.14
CA ARG A 138 13.10 7.97 6.82
C ARG A 138 13.33 8.09 5.31
N VAL A 139 12.89 7.09 4.54
CA VAL A 139 13.04 7.09 3.07
C VAL A 139 12.26 8.25 2.44
N TYR A 140 11.03 8.50 2.90
CA TYR A 140 10.22 9.60 2.39
C TYR A 140 10.91 10.94 2.61
N LEU A 141 11.40 11.20 3.83
CA LEU A 141 12.13 12.43 4.16
C LEU A 141 13.44 12.56 3.36
N GLU A 142 14.12 11.47 3.07
CA GLU A 142 15.32 11.46 2.23
C GLU A 142 15.00 11.81 0.78
N LEU A 143 13.98 11.19 0.21
CA LEU A 143 13.52 11.47 -1.15
C LEU A 143 12.95 12.90 -1.28
N GLU A 144 12.28 13.40 -0.24
CA GLU A 144 11.73 14.76 -0.21
C GLU A 144 12.86 15.80 -0.25
N LYS A 145 13.89 15.61 0.58
CA LYS A 145 15.10 16.44 0.52
C LYS A 145 15.77 16.37 -0.85
N LEU A 146 15.84 15.18 -1.45
CA LEU A 146 16.44 15.01 -2.77
C LEU A 146 15.65 15.75 -3.85
N LEU A 147 14.31 15.75 -3.76
CA LEU A 147 13.42 16.50 -4.65
C LEU A 147 13.63 18.01 -4.50
N ASP A 148 13.77 18.51 -3.27
CA ASP A 148 14.05 19.93 -3.02
C ASP A 148 15.42 20.35 -3.57
N VAL A 149 16.45 19.52 -3.43
CA VAL A 149 17.75 19.79 -4.05
C VAL A 149 17.65 19.79 -5.57
N ALA A 150 16.91 18.86 -6.18
CA ALA A 150 16.70 18.84 -7.63
C ALA A 150 16.00 20.12 -8.13
N ARG A 151 15.03 20.63 -7.37
CA ARG A 151 14.36 21.92 -7.65
C ARG A 151 15.31 23.10 -7.57
N GLU A 152 16.20 23.12 -6.57
CA GLU A 152 17.20 24.19 -6.42
C GLU A 152 18.24 24.15 -7.55
N ASP A 153 18.70 22.97 -7.96
CA ASP A 153 19.58 22.82 -9.10
C ASP A 153 18.91 23.29 -10.40
N TYR A 154 17.64 22.92 -10.61
CA TYR A 154 16.85 23.41 -11.73
C TYR A 154 16.76 24.95 -11.75
N LYS A 155 16.43 25.58 -10.61
CA LYS A 155 16.37 27.05 -10.49
C LYS A 155 17.71 27.72 -10.79
N LYS A 156 18.82 27.05 -10.50
CA LYS A 156 20.18 27.52 -10.80
C LYS A 156 20.64 27.20 -12.22
N ASN A 157 19.77 26.63 -13.06
CA ASN A 157 20.06 26.15 -14.41
C ASN A 157 21.09 25.00 -14.47
N ASN A 158 21.29 24.27 -13.37
CA ASN A 158 22.11 23.06 -13.33
C ASN A 158 21.26 21.84 -13.75
N PHE A 159 20.83 21.80 -15.00
CA PHE A 159 19.83 20.83 -15.48
C PHE A 159 20.29 19.37 -15.35
N GLU A 160 21.54 19.04 -15.69
CA GLU A 160 22.07 17.69 -15.55
C GLU A 160 22.07 17.21 -14.09
N ALA A 161 22.48 18.07 -13.16
CA ALA A 161 22.50 17.75 -11.73
C ALA A 161 21.09 17.58 -11.14
N ALA A 162 20.11 18.31 -11.68
CA ALA A 162 18.70 18.13 -11.35
C ALA A 162 18.17 16.78 -11.88
N LEU A 163 18.44 16.45 -13.15
CA LEU A 163 18.02 15.18 -13.76
C LEU A 163 18.60 13.96 -13.03
N GLU A 164 19.88 13.99 -12.63
CA GLU A 164 20.51 12.90 -11.87
C GLU A 164 19.79 12.63 -10.54
N LYS A 165 19.38 13.69 -9.83
CA LYS A 165 18.65 13.56 -8.56
C LYS A 165 17.23 13.07 -8.77
N LEU A 166 16.55 13.53 -9.81
CA LEU A 166 15.21 13.07 -10.16
C LEU A 166 15.21 11.59 -10.54
N ALA A 167 16.20 11.14 -11.33
CA ALA A 167 16.36 9.73 -11.67
C ALA A 167 16.51 8.85 -10.42
N LYS A 168 17.31 9.27 -9.44
CA LYS A 168 17.45 8.56 -8.15
C LYS A 168 16.14 8.44 -7.37
N ILE A 169 15.24 9.43 -7.47
CA ILE A 169 13.91 9.36 -6.85
C ILE A 169 13.03 8.38 -7.61
N ILE A 170 13.01 8.48 -8.95
CA ILE A 170 12.14 7.68 -9.83
C ILE A 170 12.50 6.19 -9.77
N GLU A 171 13.79 5.87 -9.75
CA GLU A 171 14.32 4.51 -9.68
C GLU A 171 14.24 3.90 -8.27
N HIS A 172 13.84 4.68 -7.26
CA HIS A 172 13.84 4.22 -5.88
C HIS A 172 12.83 3.06 -5.68
N PRO A 173 13.23 1.94 -5.04
CA PRO A 173 12.38 0.75 -4.89
C PRO A 173 11.14 1.00 -4.03
N VAL A 174 11.21 1.97 -3.12
CA VAL A 174 10.06 2.45 -2.36
C VAL A 174 9.30 3.46 -3.20
N ARG A 175 8.19 3.02 -3.81
CA ARG A 175 7.26 3.89 -4.53
C ARG A 175 6.56 4.85 -3.57
N THR A 176 6.90 6.13 -3.65
CA THR A 176 6.22 7.23 -2.92
C THR A 176 5.53 8.17 -3.92
N SER A 177 4.66 9.07 -3.44
CA SER A 177 4.11 10.15 -4.29
C SER A 177 5.15 11.15 -4.76
N LEU A 178 6.36 11.10 -4.20
CA LEU A 178 7.47 11.92 -4.67
C LEU A 178 7.98 11.45 -6.04
N ILE A 179 7.71 10.19 -6.43
CA ILE A 179 8.06 9.68 -7.76
C ILE A 179 7.27 10.40 -8.84
N GLU A 180 5.94 10.49 -8.73
CA GLU A 180 5.10 11.17 -9.72
C GLU A 180 5.50 12.65 -9.84
N ARG A 181 5.74 13.33 -8.71
CA ARG A 181 6.25 14.70 -8.69
C ARG A 181 7.65 14.83 -9.32
N ALA A 182 8.49 13.80 -9.19
CA ALA A 182 9.82 13.77 -9.78
C ALA A 182 9.76 13.52 -11.30
N GLU A 183 8.86 12.65 -11.77
CA GLU A 183 8.58 12.39 -13.19
C GLU A 183 8.09 13.68 -13.88
N GLU A 184 7.11 14.36 -13.29
CA GLU A 184 6.62 15.66 -13.78
C GLU A 184 7.73 16.71 -13.90
N LEU A 185 8.56 16.83 -12.85
CA LEU A 185 9.67 17.78 -12.87
C LEU A 185 10.76 17.36 -13.86
N GLN A 186 11.01 16.06 -14.04
CA GLN A 186 11.99 15.55 -15.00
C GLN A 186 11.60 15.93 -16.43
N GLU A 187 10.32 15.80 -16.80
CA GLU A 187 9.81 16.20 -18.11
C GLU A 187 10.04 17.69 -18.38
N VAL A 188 9.77 18.54 -17.38
CA VAL A 188 10.00 20.00 -17.47
C VAL A 188 11.48 20.33 -17.64
N VAL A 189 12.34 19.70 -16.84
CA VAL A 189 13.79 19.91 -16.89
C VAL A 189 14.37 19.45 -18.24
N GLN A 190 13.98 18.27 -18.72
CA GLN A 190 14.44 17.72 -20.00
C GLN A 190 14.03 18.61 -21.17
N THR A 191 12.76 19.04 -21.19
CA THR A 191 12.25 19.96 -22.22
C THR A 191 13.04 21.28 -22.23
N LYS A 192 13.44 21.77 -21.05
CA LYS A 192 14.24 23.00 -20.96
C LYS A 192 15.65 22.82 -21.49
N LEU A 193 16.30 21.70 -21.17
CA LEU A 193 17.64 21.35 -21.63
C LEU A 193 17.68 21.21 -23.15
N ASP A 194 16.76 20.44 -23.74
CA ASP A 194 16.66 20.25 -25.19
C ASP A 194 16.50 21.59 -25.94
N ASN A 195 15.70 22.50 -25.40
CA ASN A 195 15.48 23.82 -25.98
C ASN A 195 16.72 24.72 -25.92
N LEU A 196 17.60 24.53 -24.93
CA LEU A 196 18.87 25.27 -24.82
C LEU A 196 19.89 24.73 -25.83
N GLU A 197 20.01 23.41 -25.95
CA GLU A 197 20.91 22.78 -26.92
C GLU A 197 20.55 23.14 -28.37
N ARG A 198 19.24 23.22 -28.68
CA ARG A 198 18.77 23.68 -30.00
C ARG A 198 19.10 25.13 -30.31
N LYS A 199 19.28 25.99 -29.29
CA LYS A 199 19.63 27.41 -29.46
C LYS A 199 21.14 27.64 -29.60
N GLN A 200 21.96 26.65 -29.26
CA GLN A 200 23.42 26.73 -29.35
C GLN A 200 23.96 26.12 -30.67
N LYS A 201 23.11 25.41 -31.42
CA LYS A 201 23.39 24.92 -32.78
C LYS A 201 22.89 25.92 -33.82
#